data_AF-A0A2U9KE35-F1
#
_entry.id   AF-A0A2U9KE35-F1
#
_cell.length_a   1.000
_cell.length_b   1.000
_cell.length_c   1.000
_cell.angle_alpha   90.00
_cell.angle_beta   90.00
_cell.angle_gamma   90.00
#
_symmetry.space_group_name_H-M   'P 1'
#
loop_
_entity.id
_entity.type
_entity.pdbx_description
1 polymer ?
#
loop_
_entity_poly.entity_id
_entity_poly.type
_entity_poly.pdbx_seq_one_letter_code
_entity_poly.pdbx_strand_id
1 'polypeptide(L)'
;GGVGFTQYATAAYTNDVLDDFCYYGVDFANDKFGGFAKAPQTMDTAKELATEVNAYGMEQYESFPTLLEDHFGGSQRASVLAAASGITSAIATGHSQVGLAGWYLSMLLHKEGWGRLGFFGYDLQDQCGPANVFSYQSDEGAPLELRGANYPNYAM
;
A
#
# COMPACT_ATOMS: atom_id res chain seq x y z
N GLY A 1 -12.37 14.98 -14.89
CA GLY A 1 -13.34 15.08 -16.00
C GLY A 1 -12.64 14.81 -17.33
N GLY A 2 -13.34 14.82 -18.46
CA GLY A 2 -12.76 14.43 -19.76
C GLY A 2 -12.54 12.92 -19.86
N VAL A 3 -11.45 12.48 -20.53
CA VAL A 3 -11.07 11.06 -20.64
C VAL A 3 -11.03 10.36 -19.27
N GLY A 4 -10.57 11.07 -18.24
CA GLY A 4 -10.65 10.61 -16.86
C GLY A 4 -9.54 9.64 -16.46
N PHE A 5 -9.82 8.85 -15.42
CA PHE A 5 -8.83 8.04 -14.69
C PHE A 5 -9.16 6.55 -14.69
N THR A 6 -9.80 6.05 -15.75
CA THR A 6 -10.29 4.67 -15.83
C THR A 6 -9.19 3.66 -15.48
N GLN A 7 -8.03 3.75 -16.13
CA GLN A 7 -6.97 2.76 -15.94
C GLN A 7 -6.18 2.94 -14.63
N TYR A 8 -6.22 4.12 -14.01
CA TYR A 8 -5.72 4.26 -12.64
C TYR A 8 -6.56 3.45 -11.65
N ALA A 9 -7.88 3.38 -11.88
CA ALA A 9 -8.79 2.61 -11.05
C ALA A 9 -8.77 1.11 -11.40
N THR A 10 -8.84 0.74 -12.69
CA THR A 10 -8.95 -0.68 -13.09
C THR A 10 -7.79 -1.53 -12.60
N ALA A 11 -6.58 -0.98 -12.51
CA ALA A 11 -5.42 -1.71 -11.98
C ALA A 11 -5.64 -2.30 -10.57
N ALA A 12 -6.58 -1.75 -9.79
CA ALA A 12 -6.91 -2.25 -8.46
C ALA A 12 -8.04 -3.30 -8.45
N TYR A 13 -8.66 -3.62 -9.59
CA TYR A 13 -9.79 -4.57 -9.67
C TYR A 13 -9.85 -5.39 -10.96
N THR A 14 -8.77 -5.44 -11.73
CA THR A 14 -8.69 -6.26 -12.96
C THR A 14 -7.50 -7.20 -12.91
N ASN A 15 -7.62 -8.30 -13.67
CA ASN A 15 -6.55 -9.26 -13.93
C ASN A 15 -5.99 -9.96 -12.67
N ASP A 16 -6.73 -9.90 -11.56
CA ASP A 16 -6.43 -10.53 -10.26
C ASP A 16 -5.03 -10.21 -9.70
N VAL A 17 -4.42 -9.11 -10.14
CA VAL A 17 -3.05 -8.74 -9.74
C VAL A 17 -3.01 -8.32 -8.26
N LEU A 18 -3.93 -7.43 -7.85
CA LEU A 18 -4.01 -7.02 -6.46
C LEU A 18 -4.44 -8.19 -5.57
N ASP A 19 -5.37 -9.01 -6.06
CA ASP A 19 -5.85 -10.21 -5.39
C ASP A 19 -4.67 -11.15 -5.08
N ASP A 20 -3.87 -11.50 -6.08
CA ASP A 20 -2.66 -12.36 -5.94
C ASP A 20 -1.71 -11.84 -4.85
N PHE A 21 -1.37 -10.55 -4.89
CA PHE A 21 -0.44 -9.97 -3.93
C PHE A 21 -1.02 -9.92 -2.52
N CYS A 22 -2.33 -9.69 -2.38
CA CYS A 22 -3.01 -9.72 -1.09
C CYS A 22 -3.09 -11.14 -0.52
N TYR A 23 -3.40 -12.14 -1.35
CA TYR A 23 -3.44 -13.54 -0.92
C TYR A 23 -2.06 -14.01 -0.47
N TYR A 24 -1.00 -13.72 -1.22
CA TYR A 24 0.38 -14.00 -0.80
C TYR A 24 0.68 -13.42 0.58
N GLY A 25 0.42 -12.13 0.76
CA GLY A 25 0.74 -11.44 2.01
C GLY A 25 -0.07 -11.96 3.19
N VAL A 26 -1.36 -12.24 3.00
CA VAL A 26 -2.23 -12.79 4.04
C VAL A 26 -1.80 -14.22 4.42
N ASP A 27 -1.45 -15.07 3.46
CA ASP A 27 -0.95 -16.42 3.73
C ASP A 27 0.38 -16.37 4.48
N PHE A 28 1.33 -15.53 4.03
CA PHE A 28 2.60 -15.31 4.74
C PHE A 28 2.38 -14.87 6.20
N ALA A 29 1.51 -13.88 6.42
CA ALA A 29 1.21 -13.39 7.76
C ALA A 29 0.49 -14.45 8.61
N ASN A 30 -0.42 -15.21 8.01
CA ASN A 30 -1.17 -16.26 8.70
C ASN A 30 -0.26 -17.39 9.17
N ASP A 31 0.66 -17.86 8.31
CA ASP A 31 1.65 -18.87 8.65
C ASP A 31 2.59 -18.40 9.77
N LYS A 32 2.97 -17.11 9.75
CA LYS A 32 3.87 -16.53 10.74
C LYS A 32 3.23 -16.28 12.10
N PHE A 33 2.02 -15.71 12.12
CA PHE A 33 1.36 -15.26 13.36
C PHE A 33 0.28 -16.23 13.86
N GLY A 34 0.00 -17.30 13.11
CA GLY A 34 -0.94 -18.35 13.50
C GLY A 34 -2.41 -17.92 13.44
N GLY A 35 -2.75 -17.01 12.53
CA GLY A 35 -4.13 -16.52 12.36
C GLY A 35 -4.23 -15.03 12.03
N PHE A 36 -5.42 -14.63 11.59
CA PHE A 36 -5.77 -13.21 11.43
C PHE A 36 -5.88 -12.51 12.78
N ALA A 37 -5.50 -11.23 12.82
CA ALA A 37 -5.48 -10.39 14.01
C ALA A 37 -4.70 -10.98 15.21
N LYS A 38 -3.67 -11.79 14.94
CA LYS A 38 -2.78 -12.38 15.95
C LYS A 38 -1.44 -11.68 16.07
N ALA A 39 -1.04 -10.92 15.05
CA ALA A 39 0.20 -10.18 15.08
C ALA A 39 0.13 -8.98 16.05
N PRO A 40 1.24 -8.61 16.72
CA PRO A 40 1.29 -7.43 17.55
C PRO A 40 0.92 -6.15 16.79
N GLN A 41 0.21 -5.23 17.44
CA GLN A 41 -0.19 -3.95 16.85
C GLN A 41 0.94 -2.93 16.99
N THR A 42 2.07 -3.17 16.32
CA THR A 42 3.27 -2.34 16.42
C THR A 42 3.77 -1.89 15.06
N MET A 43 4.56 -0.82 15.05
CA MET A 43 5.23 -0.35 13.84
C MET A 43 6.22 -1.38 13.28
N ASP A 44 6.81 -2.23 14.14
CA ASP A 44 7.73 -3.27 13.68
C ASP A 44 7.00 -4.37 12.90
N THR A 45 5.76 -4.70 13.28
CA THR A 45 4.91 -5.59 12.48
C THR A 45 4.56 -5.00 11.12
N ALA A 46 4.23 -3.70 11.05
CA ALA A 46 4.04 -3.03 9.76
C ALA A 46 5.31 -3.06 8.90
N LYS A 47 6.48 -2.79 9.50
CA LYS A 47 7.75 -2.80 8.78
C LYS A 47 8.05 -4.14 8.16
N GLU A 48 7.88 -5.19 8.94
CA GLU A 48 8.16 -6.54 8.50
C GLU A 48 7.23 -6.98 7.36
N LEU A 49 5.92 -6.86 7.56
CA LEU A 49 4.91 -7.31 6.59
C LEU A 49 4.95 -6.48 5.31
N ALA A 50 5.04 -5.15 5.42
CA ALA A 50 5.11 -4.32 4.23
C ALA A 50 6.42 -4.48 3.45
N THR A 51 7.55 -4.78 4.12
CA THR A 51 8.80 -5.06 3.41
C THR A 51 8.70 -6.34 2.60
N GLU A 52 8.18 -7.42 3.20
CA GLU A 52 8.00 -8.71 2.54
C GLU A 52 7.04 -8.63 1.35
N VAL A 53 5.83 -8.12 1.58
CA VAL A 53 4.78 -8.08 0.56
C VAL A 53 5.13 -7.12 -0.58
N ASN A 54 5.78 -5.99 -0.27
CA ASN A 54 6.27 -5.09 -1.29
C ASN A 54 7.36 -5.75 -2.15
N ALA A 55 8.31 -6.46 -1.54
CA ALA A 55 9.35 -7.17 -2.28
C ALA A 55 8.75 -8.22 -3.21
N TYR A 56 7.84 -9.06 -2.70
CA TYR A 56 7.14 -10.05 -3.51
C TYR A 56 6.44 -9.44 -4.73
N GLY A 57 5.64 -8.38 -4.53
CA GLY A 57 4.92 -7.77 -5.63
C GLY A 57 5.87 -7.10 -6.65
N MET A 58 6.96 -6.48 -6.19
CA MET A 58 7.98 -5.93 -7.09
C MET A 58 8.64 -7.04 -7.93
N GLU A 59 8.99 -8.16 -7.31
CA GLU A 59 9.51 -9.34 -8.01
C GLU A 59 8.52 -9.89 -9.05
N GLN A 60 7.20 -9.84 -8.81
CA GLN A 60 6.20 -10.25 -9.82
C GLN A 60 6.27 -9.35 -11.06
N TYR A 61 6.33 -8.03 -10.89
CA TYR A 61 6.47 -7.11 -12.03
C TYR A 61 7.80 -7.27 -12.77
N GLU A 62 8.88 -7.64 -12.07
CA GLU A 62 10.18 -7.91 -12.69
C GLU A 62 10.23 -9.25 -13.42
N SER A 63 9.59 -10.28 -12.86
CA SER A 63 9.61 -11.65 -13.36
C SER A 63 8.66 -11.86 -14.53
N PHE A 64 7.55 -11.10 -14.57
CA PHE A 64 6.51 -11.22 -15.61
C PHE A 64 6.40 -9.91 -16.41
N PRO A 65 7.14 -9.77 -17.53
CA PRO A 65 7.12 -8.54 -18.33
C PRO A 65 5.73 -8.12 -18.82
N THR A 66 4.84 -9.08 -19.07
CA THR A 66 3.45 -8.80 -19.45
C THR A 66 2.65 -8.14 -18.34
N LEU A 67 2.97 -8.45 -17.07
CA LEU A 67 2.35 -7.80 -15.91
C LEU A 67 2.81 -6.35 -15.79
N LEU A 68 4.11 -6.10 -16.01
CA LEU A 68 4.66 -4.74 -16.07
C LEU A 68 4.09 -3.93 -17.24
N GLU A 69 3.81 -4.57 -18.38
CA GLU A 69 3.15 -3.95 -19.53
C GLU A 69 1.67 -3.64 -19.27
N ASP A 70 0.93 -4.55 -18.63
CA ASP A 70 -0.47 -4.34 -18.24
C ASP A 70 -0.61 -3.17 -17.26
N HIS A 71 0.20 -3.17 -16.20
CA HIS A 71 0.35 -2.02 -15.29
C HIS A 71 1.47 -1.10 -15.74
N PHE A 72 1.40 -0.58 -16.98
CA PHE A 72 2.42 0.29 -17.57
C PHE A 72 2.68 1.56 -16.76
N GLY A 73 1.67 2.10 -16.08
CA GLY A 73 1.76 3.30 -15.27
C GLY A 73 2.37 3.02 -13.90
N GLY A 74 3.42 3.76 -13.54
CA GLY A 74 4.06 3.59 -12.22
C GLY A 74 3.10 3.82 -11.03
N SER A 75 2.10 4.67 -11.19
CA SER A 75 1.08 4.94 -10.15
C SER A 75 0.14 3.76 -9.93
N GLN A 76 -0.15 2.99 -10.98
CA GLN A 76 -0.95 1.76 -10.87
C GLN A 76 -0.19 0.74 -10.01
N ARG A 77 1.08 0.51 -10.35
CA ARG A 77 1.95 -0.39 -9.59
C ARG A 77 2.14 0.05 -8.16
N ALA A 78 2.37 1.35 -7.93
CA ALA A 78 2.54 1.91 -6.59
C ALA A 78 1.29 1.68 -5.72
N SER A 79 0.10 1.97 -6.25
CA SER A 79 -1.16 1.72 -5.55
C SER A 79 -1.35 0.24 -5.22
N VAL A 80 -1.07 -0.66 -6.17
CA VAL A 80 -1.27 -2.10 -5.99
C VAL A 80 -0.30 -2.69 -4.95
N LEU A 81 0.98 -2.33 -5.01
CA LEU A 81 2.01 -2.78 -4.06
C LEU A 81 1.71 -2.29 -2.63
N ALA A 82 1.36 -1.01 -2.49
CA ALA A 82 1.06 -0.41 -1.21
C ALA A 82 -0.27 -0.89 -0.63
N ALA A 83 -1.28 -1.14 -1.48
CA ALA A 83 -2.54 -1.75 -1.07
C ALA A 83 -2.31 -3.14 -0.49
N ALA A 84 -1.58 -4.03 -1.19
CA ALA A 84 -1.28 -5.37 -0.70
C ALA A 84 -0.52 -5.34 0.64
N SER A 85 0.48 -4.46 0.74
CA SER A 85 1.28 -4.27 1.95
C SER A 85 0.45 -3.77 3.15
N GLY A 86 -0.41 -2.78 2.92
CA GLY A 86 -1.29 -2.20 3.93
C GLY A 86 -2.41 -3.15 4.37
N ILE A 87 -3.04 -3.83 3.41
CA ILE A 87 -4.09 -4.84 3.68
C ILE A 87 -3.52 -5.99 4.50
N THR A 88 -2.36 -6.52 4.11
CA THR A 88 -1.67 -7.58 4.87
C THR A 88 -1.39 -7.14 6.30
N SER A 89 -0.81 -5.95 6.47
CA SER A 89 -0.50 -5.40 7.79
C SER A 89 -1.75 -5.19 8.65
N ALA A 90 -2.85 -4.72 8.05
CA ALA A 90 -4.13 -4.54 8.74
C ALA A 90 -4.77 -5.86 9.15
N ILE A 91 -4.80 -6.87 8.26
CA ILE A 91 -5.40 -8.19 8.53
C ILE A 91 -4.60 -8.92 9.61
N ALA A 92 -3.27 -8.90 9.54
CA ALA A 92 -2.40 -9.57 10.49
C ALA A 92 -2.59 -9.02 11.92
N THR A 93 -2.76 -7.70 12.06
CA THR A 93 -2.83 -7.00 13.36
C THR A 93 -4.23 -6.70 13.85
N GLY A 94 -5.23 -6.75 12.96
CA GLY A 94 -6.58 -6.25 13.24
C GLY A 94 -6.62 -4.75 13.52
N HIS A 95 -5.68 -3.96 12.96
CA HIS A 95 -5.57 -2.52 13.26
C HIS A 95 -5.24 -1.69 12.01
N SER A 96 -6.17 -0.81 11.62
CA SER A 96 -6.11 0.02 10.41
C SER A 96 -4.90 0.96 10.34
N GLN A 97 -4.53 1.60 11.45
CA GLN A 97 -3.34 2.48 11.49
C GLN A 97 -2.02 1.74 11.26
N VAL A 98 -1.93 0.46 11.64
CA VAL A 98 -0.76 -0.37 11.33
C VAL A 98 -0.76 -0.70 9.84
N GLY A 99 -1.94 -0.98 9.27
CA GLY A 99 -2.15 -1.05 7.83
C GLY A 99 -1.68 0.21 7.09
N LEU A 100 -2.07 1.38 7.57
CA LEU A 100 -1.69 2.68 7.00
C LEU A 100 -0.17 2.91 7.07
N ALA A 101 0.47 2.53 8.17
CA ALA A 101 1.93 2.55 8.27
C ALA A 101 2.59 1.62 7.23
N GLY A 102 2.00 0.44 6.98
CA GLY A 102 2.44 -0.51 5.96
C GLY A 102 2.32 0.05 4.53
N TRP A 103 1.22 0.73 4.22
CA TRP A 103 1.03 1.42 2.94
C TRP A 103 2.18 2.40 2.67
N TYR A 104 2.44 3.31 3.61
CA TYR A 104 3.45 4.35 3.40
C TYR A 104 4.87 3.79 3.34
N LEU A 105 5.18 2.73 4.10
CA LEU A 105 6.49 2.08 3.97
C LEU A 105 6.66 1.45 2.58
N SER A 106 5.65 0.77 2.05
CA SER A 106 5.72 0.18 0.69
C SER A 106 6.02 1.25 -0.36
N MET A 107 5.41 2.43 -0.27
CA MET A 107 5.69 3.54 -1.19
C MET A 107 7.16 3.97 -1.14
N LEU A 108 7.75 4.08 0.05
CA LEU A 108 9.15 4.44 0.24
C LEU A 108 10.09 3.35 -0.32
N LEU A 109 9.80 2.08 -0.03
CA LEU A 109 10.61 0.95 -0.52
C LEU A 109 10.55 0.83 -2.04
N HIS A 110 9.37 0.96 -2.64
CA HIS A 110 9.20 0.96 -4.09
C HIS A 110 9.99 2.09 -4.76
N LYS A 111 9.89 3.31 -4.23
CA LYS A 111 10.63 4.47 -4.76
C LYS A 111 12.13 4.21 -4.81
N GLU A 112 12.70 3.67 -3.74
CA GLU A 112 14.14 3.36 -3.66
C GLU A 112 14.51 2.15 -4.53
N GLY A 113 13.67 1.11 -4.58
CA GLY A 113 13.97 -0.12 -5.33
C GLY A 113 13.99 0.06 -6.84
N TRP A 114 13.10 0.89 -7.41
CA TRP A 114 13.05 1.12 -8.86
C TRP A 114 13.53 2.50 -9.31
N GLY A 115 13.88 3.40 -8.39
CA GLY A 115 14.23 4.79 -8.68
C GLY A 115 13.08 5.58 -9.32
N ARG A 116 11.84 5.09 -9.19
CA ARG A 116 10.60 5.69 -9.70
C ARG A 116 9.42 5.22 -8.85
N LEU A 117 8.32 5.98 -8.88
CA LEU A 117 7.09 5.66 -8.17
C LEU A 117 5.87 5.96 -9.06
N GLY A 118 5.14 7.04 -8.80
CA GLY A 118 3.95 7.45 -9.54
C GLY A 118 4.14 8.66 -10.46
N PHE A 119 3.02 9.28 -10.83
CA PHE A 119 3.00 10.52 -11.60
C PHE A 119 3.50 11.72 -10.76
N PHE A 120 3.64 12.88 -11.38
CA PHE A 120 4.04 14.11 -10.68
C PHE A 120 3.06 14.49 -9.57
N GLY A 121 3.50 14.42 -8.32
CA GLY A 121 2.66 14.73 -7.15
C GLY A 121 1.85 13.55 -6.62
N TYR A 122 2.01 12.35 -7.21
CA TYR A 122 1.40 11.12 -6.71
C TYR A 122 1.74 10.89 -5.22
N ASP A 123 3.00 11.09 -4.85
CA ASP A 123 3.51 10.83 -3.51
C ASP A 123 3.36 12.00 -2.53
N LEU A 124 2.51 13.01 -2.83
CA LEU A 124 2.25 14.10 -1.87
C LEU A 124 1.81 13.54 -0.52
N GLN A 125 0.81 12.66 -0.53
CA GLN A 125 0.33 12.03 0.69
C GLN A 125 1.34 11.04 1.26
N ASP A 126 2.10 10.36 0.41
CA ASP A 126 3.00 9.29 0.84
C ASP A 126 4.29 9.83 1.47
N GLN A 127 4.73 11.03 1.11
CA GLN A 127 5.84 11.73 1.79
C GLN A 127 5.39 12.32 3.14
N CYS A 128 4.15 12.81 3.26
CA CYS A 128 3.58 13.27 4.54
C CYS A 128 3.17 12.10 5.45
N GLY A 129 2.85 10.95 4.86
CA GLY A 129 2.22 9.81 5.50
C GLY A 129 2.90 9.33 6.77
N PRO A 130 4.22 9.02 6.77
CA PRO A 130 4.91 8.51 7.95
C PRO A 130 4.80 9.40 9.19
N ALA A 131 4.79 10.73 9.03
CA ALA A 131 4.60 11.67 10.14
C ALA A 131 3.13 11.73 10.60
N ASN A 132 2.19 11.61 9.66
CA ASN A 132 0.77 11.85 9.90
C ASN A 132 -0.04 10.60 10.27
N VAL A 133 0.51 9.38 10.17
CA VAL A 133 -0.20 8.15 10.58
C VAL A 133 -0.59 8.24 12.05
N PHE A 134 0.37 8.49 12.94
CA PHE A 134 0.16 8.51 14.39
C PHE A 134 0.14 9.93 14.98
N SER A 135 0.05 10.96 14.13
CA SER A 135 -0.10 12.34 14.59
C SER A 135 -1.44 12.50 15.34
N TYR A 136 -1.45 13.45 16.26
CA TYR A 136 -2.63 13.90 17.00
C TYR A 136 -2.88 15.41 16.80
N GLN A 137 -2.14 16.05 15.89
CA GLN A 137 -2.31 17.46 15.57
C GLN A 137 -3.62 17.70 14.81
N SER A 138 -4.07 18.96 14.81
CA SER A 138 -5.40 19.40 14.35
C SER A 138 -5.89 18.78 13.05
N ASP A 139 -5.08 18.89 12.01
CA ASP A 139 -5.42 18.56 10.62
C ASP A 139 -4.53 17.43 10.07
N GLU A 140 -3.73 16.81 10.94
CA GLU A 140 -2.91 15.65 10.64
C GLU A 140 -3.48 14.37 11.26
N GLY A 141 -4.00 14.44 12.49
CA GLY A 141 -4.33 13.26 13.28
C GLY A 141 -5.77 12.79 13.11
N ALA A 142 -5.95 11.62 12.49
CA ALA A 142 -7.23 10.90 12.47
C ALA A 142 -7.04 9.38 12.30
N PRO A 143 -7.85 8.54 12.97
CA PRO A 143 -7.98 7.12 12.61
C PRO A 143 -8.34 6.97 11.13
N LEU A 144 -7.75 5.97 10.44
CA LEU A 144 -7.94 5.76 9.00
C LEU A 144 -9.42 5.69 8.61
N GLU A 145 -10.25 5.03 9.41
CA GLU A 145 -11.69 4.88 9.19
C GLU A 145 -12.45 6.22 9.19
N LEU A 146 -11.88 7.25 9.80
CA LEU A 146 -12.44 8.61 9.84
C LEU A 146 -11.80 9.56 8.82
N ARG A 147 -10.76 9.12 8.11
CA ARG A 147 -10.18 9.87 6.99
C ARG A 147 -11.07 9.73 5.76
N GLY A 148 -10.78 10.51 4.74
CA GLY A 148 -11.46 10.45 3.45
C GLY A 148 -10.90 11.50 2.50
N ALA A 149 -11.57 11.71 1.38
CA ALA A 149 -11.14 12.66 0.35
C ALA A 149 -11.10 14.13 0.81
N ASN A 150 -11.52 14.45 2.03
CA ASN A 150 -11.38 15.78 2.64
C ASN A 150 -10.30 15.85 3.74
N TYR A 151 -9.61 14.74 4.03
CA TYR A 151 -8.40 14.78 4.85
C TYR A 151 -7.30 15.52 4.06
N PRO A 152 -6.56 16.49 4.65
CA PRO A 152 -5.80 17.46 3.86
C PRO A 152 -4.83 16.87 2.83
N ASN A 153 -4.11 15.81 3.19
CA ASN A 153 -3.18 15.18 2.25
C ASN A 153 -3.86 14.29 1.19
N TYR A 154 -5.14 13.92 1.35
CA TYR A 154 -5.87 13.00 0.47
C TYR A 154 -6.82 13.71 -0.50
N ALA A 155 -6.78 15.05 -0.52
CA ALA A 155 -7.74 15.86 -1.26
C ALA A 155 -7.46 15.96 -2.77
N MET A 156 -6.37 15.37 -3.25
CA MET A 156 -5.88 15.43 -4.64
C MET A 156 -5.21 14.11 -5.02
#